data_AF-A0A9D9BJ76-F1
#
_entry.id   AF-A0A9D9BJ76-F1
#
_cell.length_a   1.000
_cell.length_b   1.000
_cell.length_c   1.000
_cell.angle_alpha   90.00
_cell.angle_beta   90.00
_cell.angle_gamma   90.00
#
_symmetry.space_group_name_H-M   'P 1'
#
loop_
_entity.id
_entity.type
_entity.pdbx_description
1 polymer ?
#
loop_
_entity_poly.entity_id
_entity_poly.type
_entity_poly.pdbx_seq_one_letter_code
_entity_poly.pdbx_strand_id
1 'polypeptide(L)'
;MTDQNQSSSQPGQDWRPQQTQPKLPLGVGTIIAQSFSILFRNFFRVFLAGVVPSVLGYIIPLALVASIGSLSTFQQLQLQPEEAFTRVAILGTVWTFLQIAVYAITAALLVQLAYDAKLSRPVRLLRYVKPAISAVLPIIVLGIAVSFLLVIAMSAFFLVGSLLGPAILILFPV
;
A
#
# COMPACT_ATOMS: atom_id res chain seq x y z
N MET A 1 -33.53 -69.91 32.03
CA MET A 1 -33.48 -68.71 31.17
C MET A 1 -33.17 -67.53 32.08
N THR A 2 -31.88 -67.34 32.31
CA THR A 2 -31.30 -66.23 33.06
C THR A 2 -29.82 -66.28 32.74
N ASP A 3 -29.28 -65.23 32.13
CA ASP A 3 -28.20 -64.49 32.78
C ASP A 3 -27.96 -63.17 32.07
N GLN A 4 -28.06 -62.14 32.90
CA GLN A 4 -27.54 -60.80 32.67
C GLN A 4 -26.01 -60.89 32.77
N ASN A 5 -25.27 -60.30 31.84
CA ASN A 5 -23.87 -59.99 32.11
C ASN A 5 -23.45 -58.65 31.50
N GLN A 6 -23.69 -57.61 32.29
CA GLN A 6 -22.79 -56.51 32.61
C GLN A 6 -21.61 -56.29 31.63
N SER A 7 -21.75 -55.34 30.70
CA SER A 7 -20.58 -54.62 30.15
C SER A 7 -20.42 -53.31 30.91
N SER A 8 -19.55 -53.35 31.91
CA SER A 8 -19.09 -52.23 32.71
C SER A 8 -18.46 -51.15 31.82
N SER A 9 -19.04 -49.97 31.87
CA SER A 9 -18.41 -48.70 31.51
C SER A 9 -17.15 -48.51 32.36
N GLN A 10 -15.98 -48.47 31.71
CA GLN A 10 -14.73 -47.98 32.31
C GLN A 10 -14.56 -46.49 31.99
N PRO A 11 -14.78 -45.57 32.94
CA PRO A 11 -14.26 -44.21 32.84
C PRO A 11 -12.86 -44.21 33.44
N GLY A 12 -11.82 -44.29 32.60
CA GLY A 12 -10.46 -44.40 33.10
C GLY A 12 -9.40 -44.02 32.09
N GLN A 13 -8.78 -42.87 32.35
CA GLN A 13 -7.37 -42.60 32.10
C GLN A 13 -6.95 -42.22 30.68
N ASP A 14 -7.00 -40.92 30.38
CA ASP A 14 -6.10 -40.33 29.38
C ASP A 14 -5.52 -39.01 29.90
N TRP A 15 -4.84 -39.07 31.06
CA TRP A 15 -3.99 -37.99 31.60
C TRP A 15 -2.57 -38.06 31.04
N ARG A 16 -2.44 -38.41 29.76
CA ARG A 16 -1.14 -38.35 29.10
C ARG A 16 -0.65 -36.90 29.15
N PRO A 17 0.54 -36.62 29.72
CA PRO A 17 1.13 -35.31 29.63
C PRO A 17 1.24 -34.97 28.15
N GLN A 18 0.54 -33.93 27.72
CA GLN A 18 0.61 -33.41 26.36
C GLN A 18 2.08 -33.12 26.10
N GLN A 19 2.73 -33.97 25.31
CA GLN A 19 4.09 -33.75 24.87
C GLN A 19 4.08 -32.40 24.15
N THR A 20 4.66 -31.39 24.80
CA THR A 20 4.80 -30.06 24.23
C THR A 20 5.63 -30.21 22.97
N GLN A 21 4.94 -30.19 21.82
CA GLN A 21 5.58 -30.28 20.52
C GLN A 21 6.70 -29.23 20.47
N PRO A 22 7.96 -29.64 20.21
CA PRO A 22 9.06 -28.70 20.15
C PRO A 22 8.73 -27.64 19.10
N LYS A 23 8.65 -26.37 19.53
CA LYS A 23 8.37 -25.24 18.64
C LYS A 23 9.46 -25.19 17.58
N LEU A 24 9.11 -25.56 16.36
CA LEU A 24 10.00 -25.44 15.20
C LEU A 24 10.48 -23.98 15.14
N PRO A 25 11.80 -23.72 15.08
CA PRO A 25 12.31 -22.36 14.99
C PRO A 25 11.72 -21.71 13.74
N LEU A 26 11.18 -20.50 13.88
CA LEU A 26 10.37 -19.79 12.86
C LEU A 26 11.11 -19.50 11.54
N GLY A 27 12.38 -19.92 11.38
CA GLY A 27 13.09 -19.90 10.10
C GLY A 27 13.28 -18.51 9.47
N VAL A 28 13.04 -17.44 10.23
CA VAL A 28 13.04 -16.06 9.73
C VAL A 28 14.36 -15.69 9.06
N GLY A 29 15.50 -16.16 9.58
CA GLY A 29 16.81 -15.96 8.98
C GLY A 29 16.93 -16.60 7.60
N THR A 30 16.40 -17.81 7.42
CA THR A 30 16.39 -18.52 6.15
C THR A 30 15.49 -17.80 5.12
N ILE A 31 14.34 -17.26 5.56
CA ILE A 31 13.44 -16.49 4.70
C ILE A 31 14.10 -15.18 4.24
N ILE A 32 14.76 -14.46 5.15
CA ILE A 32 15.49 -13.22 4.83
C ILE A 32 16.63 -13.53 3.84
N ALA A 33 17.45 -14.55 4.11
CA ALA A 33 18.57 -14.93 3.25
C ALA A 33 18.09 -15.37 1.85
N GLN A 34 17.00 -16.13 1.75
CA GLN A 34 16.41 -16.47 0.45
C GLN A 34 15.90 -15.24 -0.30
N SER A 35 15.28 -14.29 0.40
CA SER A 35 14.76 -13.06 -0.21
C SER A 35 15.88 -12.21 -0.79
N PHE A 36 16.98 -12.02 -0.05
CA PHE A 36 18.16 -11.31 -0.55
C PHE A 36 18.86 -12.06 -1.69
N SER A 37 18.97 -13.38 -1.62
CA SER A 37 19.54 -14.20 -2.70
C SER A 37 18.77 -14.02 -4.02
N ILE A 38 17.43 -14.01 -3.95
CA ILE A 38 16.57 -13.74 -5.11
C ILE A 38 16.77 -12.32 -5.64
N LEU A 39 16.84 -11.33 -4.75
CA LEU A 39 17.04 -9.93 -5.08
C LEU A 39 18.38 -9.72 -5.81
N PHE A 40 19.49 -10.25 -5.28
CA PHE A 40 20.80 -10.10 -5.91
C PHE A 40 20.93 -10.91 -7.20
N ARG A 41 20.33 -12.11 -7.28
CA ARG A 41 20.36 -12.93 -8.51
C ARG A 41 19.64 -12.27 -9.69
N ASN A 42 18.61 -11.47 -9.42
CA ASN A 42 17.83 -10.76 -10.44
C ASN A 42 17.93 -9.23 -10.31
N PHE A 43 19.01 -8.72 -9.71
CA PHE A 43 19.12 -7.32 -9.28
C PHE A 43 18.74 -6.32 -10.39
N PHE A 44 19.29 -6.47 -11.59
CA PHE A 44 18.98 -5.59 -12.72
C PHE A 44 17.50 -5.62 -13.12
N ARG A 45 16.84 -6.78 -13.06
CA ARG A 45 15.42 -6.91 -13.42
C ARG A 45 14.52 -6.30 -12.35
N VAL A 46 14.85 -6.51 -11.08
CA VAL A 46 14.17 -5.88 -9.93
C VAL A 46 14.34 -4.37 -10.00
N PHE A 47 15.57 -3.91 -10.26
CA PHE A 47 15.90 -2.50 -10.38
C PHE A 47 15.12 -1.83 -11.52
N LEU A 48 15.11 -2.41 -12.73
CA LEU A 48 14.30 -1.88 -13.84
C LEU A 48 12.81 -1.89 -13.51
N ALA A 49 12.29 -2.95 -12.89
CA ALA A 49 10.88 -3.05 -12.51
C ALA A 49 10.46 -2.01 -11.46
N GLY A 50 11.40 -1.50 -10.65
CA GLY A 50 11.16 -0.40 -9.71
C GLY A 50 11.36 0.98 -10.34
N VAL A 51 12.51 1.19 -10.97
CA VAL A 51 12.96 2.49 -11.47
C VAL A 51 12.15 2.96 -12.66
N VAL A 52 11.89 2.10 -13.65
CA VAL A 52 11.16 2.50 -14.86
C VAL A 52 9.78 3.05 -14.55
N PRO A 53 8.90 2.33 -13.81
CA PRO A 53 7.59 2.89 -13.47
C PRO A 53 7.69 4.09 -12.55
N SER A 54 8.66 4.15 -11.64
CA SER A 54 8.86 5.31 -10.75
C SER A 54 9.25 6.57 -11.55
N VAL A 55 10.21 6.45 -12.47
CA VAL A 55 10.62 7.56 -13.35
C VAL A 55 9.46 8.02 -14.23
N LEU A 56 8.72 7.08 -14.85
CA LEU A 56 7.52 7.42 -15.62
C LEU A 56 6.46 8.10 -14.75
N GLY A 57 6.31 7.65 -13.51
CA GLY A 57 5.37 8.24 -12.55
C GLY A 57 5.75 9.62 -12.05
N TYR A 58 6.98 10.08 -12.27
CA TYR A 58 7.34 11.48 -12.09
C TYR A 58 7.24 12.27 -13.39
N ILE A 59 7.75 11.73 -14.50
CA ILE A 59 7.81 12.46 -15.78
C ILE A 59 6.42 12.72 -16.35
N ILE A 60 5.52 11.73 -16.34
CA ILE A 60 4.18 11.86 -16.92
C ILE A 60 3.37 12.94 -16.19
N PRO A 61 3.21 12.91 -14.85
CA PRO A 61 2.49 13.97 -14.16
C PRO A 61 3.22 15.32 -14.25
N LEU A 62 4.55 15.36 -14.25
CA LEU A 62 5.30 16.61 -14.40
C LEU A 62 5.04 17.25 -15.77
N ALA A 63 5.08 16.46 -16.84
CA ALA A 63 4.77 16.92 -18.19
C ALA A 63 3.30 17.38 -18.30
N LEU A 64 2.38 16.67 -17.66
CA LEU A 64 0.96 17.04 -17.62
C LEU A 64 0.73 18.34 -16.86
N VAL A 65 1.37 18.53 -15.71
CA VAL A 65 1.28 19.78 -14.94
C VAL A 65 1.93 20.95 -15.69
N ALA A 66 3.08 20.70 -16.36
CA ALA A 66 3.76 21.69 -17.15
C ALA A 66 2.93 22.16 -18.37
N SER A 67 2.19 21.26 -19.02
CA SER A 67 1.32 21.61 -20.16
C SER A 67 0.10 22.43 -19.76
N ILE A 68 -0.34 22.34 -18.50
CA ILE A 68 -1.49 23.09 -17.97
C ILE A 68 -1.07 24.50 -17.49
N GLY A 69 0.23 24.85 -17.55
CA GLY A 69 0.71 26.22 -17.38
C GLY A 69 1.01 26.64 -15.94
N SER A 70 1.58 25.73 -15.13
CA SER A 70 1.74 25.92 -13.68
C SER A 70 2.92 26.77 -13.20
N LEU A 71 3.81 27.25 -14.08
CA LEU A 71 5.03 27.94 -13.61
C LEU A 71 4.74 29.32 -12.97
N SER A 72 3.53 29.88 -13.15
CA SER A 72 3.10 31.17 -12.58
C SER A 72 2.10 31.05 -11.42
N THR A 73 1.86 29.84 -10.89
CA THR A 73 0.75 29.59 -9.94
C THR A 73 0.87 30.42 -8.65
N PHE A 74 2.09 30.65 -8.16
CA PHE A 74 2.33 31.49 -6.97
C PHE A 74 1.98 32.97 -7.19
N GLN A 75 2.19 33.49 -8.40
CA GLN A 75 1.86 34.87 -8.76
C GLN A 75 0.34 35.03 -8.99
N GLN A 76 -0.32 33.99 -9.50
CA GLN A 76 -1.78 33.95 -9.65
C GLN A 76 -2.51 33.78 -8.31
N LEU A 77 -1.93 33.05 -7.35
CA LEU A 77 -2.45 32.93 -5.97
C LEU A 77 -2.59 34.29 -5.26
N GLN A 78 -1.74 35.26 -5.59
CA GLN A 78 -1.82 36.62 -5.03
C GLN A 78 -2.83 37.52 -5.74
N LEU A 79 -3.09 37.29 -7.03
CA LEU A 79 -3.96 38.15 -7.85
C LEU A 79 -5.41 37.66 -7.87
N GLN A 80 -5.63 36.34 -7.86
CA GLN A 80 -6.95 35.69 -7.91
C GLN A 80 -6.94 34.41 -7.06
N PRO A 81 -7.11 34.52 -5.72
CA PRO A 81 -6.93 33.40 -4.80
C PRO A 81 -7.96 32.28 -5.00
N GLU A 82 -9.20 32.62 -5.35
CA GLU A 82 -10.31 31.67 -5.57
C GLU A 82 -10.00 30.71 -6.75
N GLU A 83 -9.69 31.25 -7.93
CA GLU A 83 -9.41 30.45 -9.12
C GLU A 83 -8.10 29.66 -9.02
N ALA A 84 -7.08 30.26 -8.39
CA ALA A 84 -5.80 29.61 -8.20
C ALA A 84 -5.90 28.43 -7.25
N PHE A 85 -6.70 28.55 -6.17
CA PHE A 85 -6.95 27.45 -5.24
C PHE A 85 -7.62 26.26 -5.92
N THR A 86 -8.68 26.49 -6.72
CA THR A 86 -9.36 25.40 -7.44
C THR A 86 -8.41 24.71 -8.43
N ARG A 87 -7.58 25.46 -9.17
CA ARG A 87 -6.61 24.87 -10.11
C ARG A 87 -5.53 24.05 -9.39
N VAL A 88 -4.98 24.56 -8.28
CA VAL A 88 -4.01 23.84 -7.46
C VAL A 88 -4.63 22.57 -6.89
N ALA A 89 -5.87 22.63 -6.40
CA ALA A 89 -6.58 21.47 -5.86
C ALA A 89 -6.80 20.40 -6.94
N ILE A 90 -7.23 20.79 -8.15
CA ILE A 90 -7.42 19.84 -9.27
C ILE A 90 -6.09 19.22 -9.69
N LEU A 91 -5.05 20.02 -9.92
CA LEU A 91 -3.73 19.54 -10.33
C LEU A 91 -3.10 18.64 -9.26
N GLY A 92 -3.18 19.02 -7.99
CA GLY A 92 -2.70 18.22 -6.87
C GLY A 92 -3.44 16.89 -6.72
N THR A 93 -4.75 16.90 -6.97
CA THR A 93 -5.57 15.69 -6.95
C THR A 93 -5.16 14.74 -8.08
N VAL A 94 -5.06 15.23 -9.32
CA VAL A 94 -4.62 14.43 -10.47
C VAL A 94 -3.20 13.87 -10.26
N TRP A 95 -2.28 14.70 -9.76
CA TRP A 95 -0.92 14.29 -9.41
C TRP A 95 -0.93 13.13 -8.41
N THR A 96 -1.70 13.26 -7.33
CA THR A 96 -1.79 12.27 -6.26
C THR A 96 -2.33 10.93 -6.79
N PHE A 97 -3.40 10.95 -7.58
CA PHE A 97 -3.94 9.73 -8.18
C PHE A 97 -2.94 9.04 -9.11
N LEU A 98 -2.18 9.81 -9.89
CA LEU A 98 -1.19 9.25 -10.79
C LEU A 98 -0.03 8.59 -10.01
N GLN A 99 0.40 9.20 -8.90
CA GLN A 99 1.41 8.62 -8.00
C GLN A 99 0.92 7.32 -7.35
N ILE A 100 -0.34 7.27 -6.90
CA ILE A 100 -0.94 6.06 -6.34
C ILE A 100 -0.97 4.94 -7.40
N ALA A 101 -1.36 5.26 -8.63
CA ALA A 101 -1.37 4.29 -9.73
C ALA A 101 0.03 3.75 -10.03
N VAL A 102 1.03 4.62 -10.09
CA VAL A 102 2.43 4.24 -10.31
C VAL A 102 2.95 3.34 -9.20
N TYR A 103 2.68 3.70 -7.93
CA TYR A 103 3.06 2.89 -6.78
C TYR A 103 2.45 1.49 -6.86
N ALA A 104 1.16 1.40 -7.15
CA ALA A 104 0.46 0.12 -7.25
C ALA A 104 0.96 -0.74 -8.42
N ILE A 105 1.24 -0.14 -9.59
CA ILE A 105 1.85 -0.84 -10.73
C ILE A 105 3.24 -1.37 -10.34
N THR A 106 4.06 -0.53 -9.70
CA THR A 106 5.40 -0.90 -9.26
C THR A 106 5.35 -2.06 -8.27
N ALA A 107 4.46 -1.98 -7.28
CA ALA A 107 4.25 -3.05 -6.30
C ALA A 107 3.81 -4.35 -6.97
N ALA A 108 2.86 -4.30 -7.92
CA ALA A 108 2.40 -5.48 -8.65
C ALA A 108 3.53 -6.12 -9.48
N LEU A 109 4.34 -5.31 -10.16
CA LEU A 109 5.50 -5.80 -10.92
C LEU A 109 6.54 -6.47 -10.02
N LEU A 110 6.85 -5.87 -8.87
CA LEU A 110 7.80 -6.43 -7.91
C LEU A 110 7.29 -7.74 -7.29
N VAL A 111 6.00 -7.80 -6.93
CA VAL A 111 5.37 -9.01 -6.38
C VAL A 111 5.40 -10.15 -7.41
N GLN A 112 5.02 -9.88 -8.66
CA GLN A 112 5.03 -10.89 -9.72
C GLN A 112 6.45 -11.37 -10.05
N LEU A 113 7.41 -10.45 -10.07
CA LEU A 113 8.82 -10.79 -10.30
C LEU A 113 9.39 -11.63 -9.15
N ALA A 114 9.11 -11.27 -7.90
CA ALA A 114 9.52 -12.04 -6.74
C ALA A 114 8.88 -13.44 -6.73
N TYR A 115 7.60 -13.53 -7.10
CA TYR A 115 6.89 -14.80 -7.22
C TYR A 115 7.50 -15.71 -8.31
N ASP A 116 7.71 -15.19 -9.51
CA ASP A 116 8.30 -15.98 -10.61
C ASP A 116 9.77 -16.34 -10.34
N ALA A 117 10.53 -15.47 -9.68
CA ALA A 117 11.89 -15.77 -9.27
C ALA A 117 11.94 -16.86 -8.19
N LYS A 118 10.94 -16.93 -7.31
CA LYS A 118 10.79 -18.01 -6.31
C LYS A 118 10.44 -19.35 -6.98
N LEU A 119 9.60 -19.36 -8.01
CA LEU A 119 9.28 -20.57 -8.78
C LEU A 119 10.32 -20.94 -9.86
N SER A 120 11.44 -20.21 -9.96
CA SER A 120 12.48 -20.42 -10.98
C SER A 120 11.94 -20.37 -12.43
N ARG A 121 10.89 -19.57 -12.68
CA ARG A 121 10.32 -19.36 -14.02
C ARG A 121 11.06 -18.25 -14.77
N PRO A 122 11.09 -18.27 -16.12
CA PRO A 122 11.72 -17.21 -16.90
C PRO A 122 10.95 -15.89 -16.74
N VAL A 123 11.61 -14.91 -16.13
CA VAL A 123 11.06 -13.57 -15.86
C VAL A 123 10.84 -12.82 -17.18
N ARG A 124 9.59 -12.46 -17.52
CA ARG A 124 9.23 -11.73 -18.75
C ARG A 124 8.48 -10.44 -18.44
N LEU A 125 9.21 -9.32 -18.34
CA LEU A 125 8.69 -7.99 -17.94
C LEU A 125 7.41 -7.56 -18.69
N LEU A 126 7.37 -7.73 -20.01
CA LEU A 126 6.21 -7.32 -20.83
C LEU A 126 4.94 -8.15 -20.56
N ARG A 127 5.07 -9.38 -20.05
CA ARG A 127 3.89 -10.21 -19.75
C ARG A 127 3.15 -9.73 -18.51
N TYR A 128 3.84 -8.99 -17.63
CA TYR A 128 3.30 -8.47 -16.37
C TYR A 128 2.57 -7.13 -16.53
N VAL A 129 2.79 -6.42 -17.64
CA VAL A 129 2.11 -5.14 -17.93
C VAL A 129 0.61 -5.35 -18.15
N LYS A 130 0.19 -6.42 -18.83
CA LYS A 130 -1.23 -6.72 -19.08
C LYS A 130 -2.04 -6.91 -17.77
N PRO A 131 -1.60 -7.78 -16.85
CA PRO A 131 -2.24 -7.89 -15.53
C PRO A 131 -2.17 -6.60 -14.71
N ALA A 132 -1.06 -5.85 -14.78
CA ALA A 132 -0.94 -4.58 -14.06
C ALA A 132 -1.97 -3.54 -14.54
N ILE A 133 -2.23 -3.46 -15.86
CA ILE A 133 -3.29 -2.60 -16.41
C ILE A 133 -4.68 -3.07 -15.95
N SER A 134 -4.91 -4.38 -15.86
CA SER A 134 -6.17 -4.92 -15.34
C SER A 134 -6.43 -4.53 -13.87
N ALA A 135 -5.38 -4.30 -13.09
CA ALA A 135 -5.50 -3.87 -11.69
C ALA A 135 -5.79 -2.36 -11.57
N VAL A 136 -5.64 -1.56 -12.63
CA VAL A 136 -5.87 -0.12 -12.60
C VAL A 136 -7.30 0.20 -12.18
N LEU A 137 -8.29 -0.55 -12.68
CA LEU A 137 -9.70 -0.29 -12.38
C LEU A 137 -10.01 -0.42 -10.86
N PRO A 138 -9.68 -1.54 -10.18
CA PRO A 138 -9.87 -1.61 -8.72
C PRO A 138 -9.01 -0.60 -7.95
N ILE A 139 -7.81 -0.24 -8.43
CA ILE A 139 -6.98 0.81 -7.81
C ILE A 139 -7.67 2.17 -7.87
N ILE A 140 -8.30 2.53 -8.99
CA ILE A 140 -9.04 3.78 -9.13
C ILE A 140 -10.21 3.82 -8.14
N VAL A 141 -11.00 2.74 -8.06
CA VAL A 141 -12.14 2.64 -7.12
C VAL A 141 -11.66 2.80 -5.68
N LEU A 142 -10.60 2.10 -5.30
CA LEU A 142 -10.02 2.21 -3.96
C LEU A 142 -9.46 3.61 -3.70
N GLY A 143 -8.79 4.20 -4.69
CA GLY A 143 -8.26 5.56 -4.60
C GLY A 143 -9.35 6.59 -4.37
N ILE A 144 -10.48 6.48 -5.06
CA ILE A 144 -11.65 7.35 -4.86
C ILE A 144 -12.15 7.21 -3.42
N ALA A 145 -12.35 5.98 -2.93
CA ALA A 145 -12.79 5.75 -1.55
C ALA A 145 -11.82 6.37 -0.51
N VAL A 146 -10.51 6.18 -0.71
CA VAL A 146 -9.47 6.76 0.15
C VAL A 146 -9.49 8.30 0.09
N SER A 147 -9.67 8.89 -1.09
CA SER A 147 -9.72 10.35 -1.24
C SER A 147 -10.89 10.97 -0.48
N PHE A 148 -12.08 10.36 -0.53
CA PHE A 148 -13.23 10.78 0.28
C PHE A 148 -12.92 10.71 1.78
N LEU A 149 -12.32 9.61 2.23
CA LEU A 149 -11.92 9.46 3.63
C LEU A 149 -10.92 10.54 4.05
N LEU A 150 -10.00 10.92 3.17
CA LEU A 150 -8.99 11.94 3.41
C LEU A 150 -9.60 13.34 3.50
N VAL A 151 -10.58 13.66 2.65
CA VAL A 151 -11.34 14.93 2.74
C VAL A 151 -12.07 15.02 4.08
N ILE A 152 -12.71 13.92 4.50
CA ILE A 152 -13.40 13.85 5.80
C ILE A 152 -12.39 14.02 6.95
N ALA A 153 -11.26 13.32 6.90
CA ALA A 153 -10.21 13.41 7.92
C ALA A 153 -9.59 14.81 8.00
N MET A 154 -9.31 15.45 6.86
CA MET A 154 -8.82 16.83 6.81
C MET A 154 -9.84 17.81 7.36
N SER A 155 -11.12 17.65 7.02
CA SER A 155 -12.20 18.51 7.53
C SER A 155 -12.30 18.40 9.05
N ALA A 156 -12.23 17.18 9.60
CA ALA A 156 -12.22 16.94 11.04
C ALA A 156 -10.97 17.56 11.71
N PHE A 157 -9.80 17.43 11.09
CA PHE A 157 -8.56 18.02 11.60
C PHE A 157 -8.62 19.55 11.62
N PHE A 158 -9.15 20.19 10.57
CA PHE A 158 -9.36 21.64 10.53
C PHE A 158 -10.34 22.12 11.61
N LEU A 159 -11.42 21.38 11.85
CA LEU A 159 -12.40 21.67 12.91
C LEU A 159 -11.75 21.63 14.30
N VAL A 160 -10.98 20.57 14.59
CA VAL A 160 -10.25 20.44 15.86
C VAL A 160 -9.18 21.52 16.00
N GLY A 161 -8.41 21.79 14.94
CA GLY A 161 -7.37 22.82 14.93
C GLY A 161 -7.93 24.23 15.15
N SER A 162 -9.07 24.55 14.53
CA SER A 162 -9.75 25.84 14.69
C SER A 162 -10.33 26.05 16.09
N LEU A 163 -10.62 24.97 16.83
CA LEU A 163 -11.12 25.06 18.20
C LEU A 163 -9.95 25.20 19.20
N LEU A 164 -8.88 24.42 19.00
CA LEU A 164 -7.72 24.42 19.90
C LEU A 164 -6.87 25.68 19.80
N GLY A 165 -6.71 26.24 18.60
CA GLY A 165 -5.93 27.47 18.37
C GLY A 165 -6.35 28.65 19.27
N PRO A 166 -7.61 29.12 19.20
CA PRO A 166 -8.07 30.21 20.06
C PRO A 166 -8.15 29.81 21.54
N ALA A 167 -8.46 28.55 21.87
CA ALA A 167 -8.51 28.09 23.26
C ALA A 167 -7.13 28.19 23.95
N ILE A 168 -6.05 27.86 23.25
CA ILE A 168 -4.67 27.99 23.76
C ILE A 168 -4.30 29.46 23.97
N LEU A 169 -4.73 30.35 23.07
CA LEU A 169 -4.46 31.79 23.15
C LEU A 169 -5.20 32.46 24.33
N ILE A 170 -6.37 31.95 24.71
CA ILE A 170 -7.13 32.38 25.91
C ILE A 170 -6.51 31.84 27.20
N LEU A 171 -6.01 30.60 27.19
CA LEU A 171 -5.39 29.96 28.37
C LEU A 171 -3.98 30.49 28.68
N PHE A 172 -3.24 30.91 27.65
CA PHE A 172 -1.91 31.50 27.77
C PHE A 172 -1.87 32.84 27.02
N PRO A 173 -2.45 33.91 27.60
CA PRO A 173 -2.30 35.24 27.03
C PRO A 173 -0.82 35.64 27.16
N VAL A 174 -0.17 35.87 26.02
CA VAL A 174 1.18 36.47 25.93
C VAL A 174 1.11 37.96 26.19
#